data_AF-A0A940FJD9-F1
#
_entry.id   AF-A0A940FJD9-F1
#
_cell.length_a   1.000
_cell.length_b   1.000
_cell.length_c   1.000
_cell.angle_alpha   90.00
_cell.angle_beta   90.00
_cell.angle_gamma   90.00
#
_symmetry.space_group_name_H-M   'P 1'
#
loop_
_entity.id
_entity.type
_entity.pdbx_description
1 polymer ?
#
loop_
_entity_poly.entity_id
_entity_poly.type
_entity_poly.pdbx_seq_one_letter_code
_entity_poly.pdbx_strand_id
1 'polypeptide(L)'
;MPKYLSYISATFLCIIIMITSCKDRQPAATLKTNAVTVISPTSDTAIKGNFSTESGLKFDSNAIAKFIEAKPLFKEFAQDFINFYRAQNYNYVWYNNKGLIQPALVLVSTLENVQQEGILTKIPYREEYMAIATPDDSKTKNATAGSDINTELLLTGEYFNYAKNVYTGAAGDKVKDWYLPRKKLSYDALLHDNIKADSFAAKESRIVAPQYLGLKKALALYREIEKKGHETLIPTLKKPSSLKTNDTGSIVPALRKRLYELKYTVTDTTSTRIDNDLITSINLFKKTNGLKADSIVNNSMIKQLNIPVHKRIEQILVNMERFRWIPPDGRSDEFILVNIPEYSLHYFENGKIAWECNVVTGSPMTKTVI
;
A
#
# COMPACT_ATOMS: atom_id res chain seq x y z
N MET A 1 -65.44 -29.84 -16.58
CA MET A 1 -66.68 -30.30 -17.26
C MET A 1 -67.72 -29.18 -17.16
N PRO A 2 -68.52 -28.92 -18.22
CA PRO A 2 -68.29 -27.74 -19.06
C PRO A 2 -69.52 -26.84 -19.19
N LYS A 3 -69.33 -25.64 -19.76
CA LYS A 3 -70.14 -25.15 -20.90
C LYS A 3 -69.44 -23.99 -21.62
N TYR A 4 -69.13 -24.25 -22.88
CA TYR A 4 -68.69 -23.34 -23.93
C TYR A 4 -69.90 -22.64 -24.59
N LEU A 5 -69.59 -21.73 -25.53
CA LEU A 5 -70.42 -20.98 -26.50
C LEU A 5 -70.80 -19.56 -26.03
N SER A 6 -70.70 -18.51 -26.84
CA SER A 6 -70.30 -18.34 -28.25
C SER A 6 -70.29 -16.83 -28.50
N TYR A 7 -69.29 -16.25 -29.15
CA TYR A 7 -69.49 -15.11 -30.04
C TYR A 7 -68.40 -15.10 -31.11
N ILE A 8 -68.83 -15.38 -32.34
CA ILE A 8 -68.10 -15.28 -33.60
C ILE A 8 -68.66 -14.05 -34.32
N SER A 9 -67.79 -13.11 -34.72
CA SER A 9 -67.82 -12.38 -35.99
C SER A 9 -66.74 -11.29 -35.93
N ALA A 10 -65.59 -11.51 -36.57
CA ALA A 10 -65.30 -11.15 -37.96
C ALA A 10 -64.66 -9.76 -38.09
N THR A 11 -63.34 -9.73 -38.26
CA THR A 11 -62.73 -8.99 -39.37
C THR A 11 -61.35 -9.55 -39.65
N PHE A 12 -61.11 -9.71 -40.95
CA PHE A 12 -60.00 -10.40 -41.58
C PHE A 12 -58.97 -9.35 -42.03
N LEU A 13 -57.71 -9.79 -42.13
CA LEU A 13 -56.68 -9.28 -43.04
C LEU A 13 -55.97 -7.96 -42.67
N CYS A 14 -54.70 -8.03 -42.25
CA CYS A 14 -53.56 -7.93 -43.18
C CYS A 14 -52.22 -8.05 -42.44
N ILE A 15 -51.36 -8.86 -43.05
CA ILE A 15 -49.95 -9.11 -42.74
C ILE A 15 -49.13 -7.86 -43.14
N ILE A 16 -48.03 -7.55 -42.43
CA ILE A 16 -46.68 -7.33 -43.02
C ILE A 16 -45.68 -6.89 -41.93
N ILE A 17 -44.54 -7.55 -42.03
CA ILE A 17 -43.26 -7.43 -41.34
C ILE A 17 -42.67 -6.01 -41.46
N MET A 18 -42.15 -5.46 -40.36
CA MET A 18 -41.13 -4.41 -40.39
C MET A 18 -39.99 -4.81 -39.44
N ILE A 19 -39.02 -5.52 -40.02
CA ILE A 19 -37.64 -5.50 -39.59
C ILE A 19 -37.10 -4.10 -39.93
N THR A 20 -36.32 -3.52 -39.01
CA THR A 20 -35.30 -2.46 -39.15
C THR A 20 -35.53 -1.24 -38.25
N SER A 21 -34.74 -1.16 -37.17
CA SER A 21 -34.00 0.06 -36.86
C SER A 21 -32.83 -0.27 -35.92
N CYS A 22 -31.76 -0.82 -36.51
CA CYS A 22 -30.41 -0.53 -36.01
C CYS A 22 -30.17 0.95 -36.34
N LYS A 23 -30.07 1.79 -35.31
CA LYS A 23 -29.59 3.16 -35.48
C LYS A 23 -28.13 3.19 -35.03
N ASP A 24 -27.27 3.44 -36.01
CA ASP A 24 -25.84 3.60 -35.90
C ASP A 24 -25.42 4.36 -34.64
N ARG A 25 -24.70 3.67 -33.74
CA ARG A 25 -23.77 4.34 -32.83
C ARG A 25 -22.43 4.37 -33.53
N GLN A 26 -22.01 5.57 -33.91
CA GLN A 26 -20.65 5.85 -34.36
C GLN A 26 -19.64 5.25 -33.36
N PRO A 27 -18.51 4.69 -33.85
CA PRO A 27 -17.46 4.22 -32.97
C PRO A 27 -16.95 5.40 -32.14
N ALA A 28 -16.99 5.25 -30.82
CA ALA A 28 -16.41 6.22 -29.90
C ALA A 28 -14.96 6.48 -30.31
N ALA A 29 -14.65 7.74 -30.57
CA ALA A 29 -13.30 8.18 -30.88
C ALA A 29 -12.33 7.62 -29.82
N THR A 30 -11.30 6.92 -30.30
CA THR A 30 -10.18 6.43 -29.52
C THR A 30 -9.52 7.63 -28.85
N LEU A 31 -9.90 7.89 -27.60
CA LEU A 31 -9.15 8.77 -26.72
C LEU A 31 -7.77 8.16 -26.58
N LYS A 32 -6.80 8.74 -27.28
CA LYS A 32 -5.38 8.50 -27.04
C LYS A 32 -5.14 8.82 -25.57
N THR A 33 -5.00 7.79 -24.75
CA THR A 33 -4.42 7.88 -23.41
C THR A 33 -2.99 8.37 -23.59
N ASN A 34 -2.82 9.69 -23.58
CA ASN A 34 -1.52 10.28 -23.31
C ASN A 34 -1.11 9.76 -21.93
N ALA A 35 -0.06 8.95 -21.90
CA ALA A 35 0.57 8.51 -20.67
C ALA A 35 0.86 9.76 -19.82
N VAL A 36 0.09 9.92 -18.76
CA VAL A 36 0.37 10.94 -17.76
C VAL A 36 1.64 10.47 -17.06
N THR A 37 2.74 11.16 -17.36
CA THR A 37 3.99 11.01 -16.63
C THR A 37 3.71 11.42 -15.19
N VAL A 38 3.40 10.43 -14.35
CA VAL A 38 3.46 10.59 -12.90
C VAL A 38 4.91 10.94 -12.61
N ILE A 39 5.14 12.16 -12.17
CA ILE A 39 6.44 12.60 -11.69
C ILE A 39 6.80 11.67 -10.53
N SER A 40 7.71 10.74 -10.78
CA SER A 40 8.31 9.88 -9.76
C SER A 40 8.95 10.76 -8.69
N PRO A 41 8.49 10.69 -7.43
CA PRO A 41 9.27 11.23 -6.33
C PRO A 41 10.48 10.32 -6.15
N THR A 42 11.63 10.84 -6.53
CA THR A 42 12.99 10.56 -6.05
C THR A 42 13.22 9.27 -5.26
N SER A 43 14.05 8.41 -5.88
CA SER A 43 14.79 7.27 -5.35
C SER A 43 13.96 6.18 -4.67
N ASP A 44 13.55 5.22 -5.48
CA ASP A 44 13.71 3.81 -5.12
C ASP A 44 15.07 3.66 -4.44
N THR A 45 15.08 3.50 -3.11
CA THR A 45 16.25 3.08 -2.34
C THR A 45 16.47 1.58 -2.50
N ALA A 46 16.18 1.05 -3.69
CA ALA A 46 16.56 -0.29 -4.11
C ALA A 46 18.06 -0.28 -4.43
N ILE A 47 18.88 -0.18 -3.37
CA ILE A 47 20.32 -0.34 -3.52
C ILE A 47 20.58 -1.78 -3.98
N LYS A 48 21.38 -1.89 -5.04
CA LYS A 48 21.81 -3.18 -5.56
C LYS A 48 22.64 -3.90 -4.49
N GLY A 49 22.16 -5.02 -3.97
CA GLY A 49 22.85 -5.80 -2.95
C GLY A 49 23.49 -7.02 -3.60
N ASN A 50 24.81 -6.99 -3.83
CA ASN A 50 25.56 -8.21 -4.10
C ASN A 50 26.01 -8.78 -2.75
N PHE A 51 25.31 -9.79 -2.23
CA PHE A 51 25.78 -10.49 -1.03
C PHE A 51 26.89 -11.43 -1.47
N SER A 52 28.15 -11.01 -1.31
CA SER A 52 29.28 -11.81 -1.78
C SER A 52 29.44 -13.06 -0.91
N THR A 53 29.52 -14.20 -1.58
CA THR A 53 29.89 -15.49 -1.01
C THR A 53 31.34 -15.43 -0.52
N GLU A 54 31.50 -15.71 0.78
CA GLU A 54 32.75 -16.06 1.48
C GLU A 54 33.56 -14.91 2.09
N SER A 55 33.07 -14.40 3.23
CA SER A 55 33.93 -13.82 4.26
C SER A 55 34.99 -14.79 4.79
N GLY A 56 34.81 -16.11 4.55
CA GLY A 56 35.60 -17.18 5.16
C GLY A 56 35.26 -17.45 6.63
N LEU A 57 34.33 -16.68 7.21
CA LEU A 57 33.96 -16.75 8.61
C LEU A 57 32.85 -17.78 8.81
N LYS A 58 33.05 -18.66 9.81
CA LYS A 58 32.09 -19.67 10.23
C LYS A 58 31.92 -19.64 11.74
N PHE A 59 30.80 -20.19 12.22
CA PHE A 59 30.58 -20.38 13.63
C PHE A 59 30.01 -21.77 13.96
N ASP A 60 30.13 -22.17 15.23
CA ASP A 60 29.54 -23.41 15.75
C ASP A 60 28.01 -23.27 15.85
N SER A 61 27.28 -24.24 15.31
CA SER A 61 25.81 -24.29 15.33
C SER A 61 25.18 -24.04 16.72
N ASN A 62 25.84 -24.43 17.81
CA ASN A 62 25.38 -24.20 19.19
C ASN A 62 25.32 -22.72 19.58
N ALA A 63 26.02 -21.85 18.85
CA ALA A 63 25.96 -20.42 19.09
C ALA A 63 24.56 -19.83 18.87
N ILE A 64 23.76 -20.42 17.97
CA ILE A 64 22.37 -19.98 17.75
C ILE A 64 21.56 -20.19 19.03
N ALA A 65 21.66 -21.35 19.67
CA ALA A 65 20.93 -21.66 20.90
C ALA A 65 21.31 -20.68 22.03
N LYS A 66 22.61 -20.42 22.21
CA LYS A 66 23.13 -19.46 23.20
C LYS A 66 22.64 -18.03 22.92
N PHE A 67 22.66 -17.61 21.66
CA PHE A 67 22.19 -16.29 21.25
C PHE A 67 20.71 -16.11 21.53
N ILE A 68 19.88 -17.10 21.17
CA ILE A 68 18.42 -17.04 21.41
C ILE A 68 18.10 -17.02 22.91
N GLU A 69 18.86 -17.75 23.73
CA GLU A 69 18.72 -17.69 25.19
C GLU A 69 19.05 -16.30 25.75
N ALA A 70 20.14 -15.68 25.26
CA ALA A 70 20.52 -14.32 25.62
C ALA A 70 19.58 -13.24 25.05
N LYS A 71 18.88 -13.54 23.94
CA LYS A 71 18.00 -12.63 23.20
C LYS A 71 16.57 -13.20 23.08
N PRO A 72 15.81 -13.32 24.19
CA PRO A 72 14.51 -13.99 24.21
C PRO A 72 13.43 -13.37 23.30
N LEU A 73 13.53 -12.09 22.93
CA LEU A 73 12.63 -11.46 21.93
C LEU A 73 12.72 -12.09 20.53
N PHE A 74 13.79 -12.83 20.22
CA PHE A 74 13.92 -13.57 18.96
C PHE A 74 13.58 -15.05 19.07
N LYS A 75 13.13 -15.52 20.25
CA LYS A 75 12.85 -16.93 20.51
C LYS A 75 11.85 -17.54 19.51
N GLU A 76 10.89 -16.76 19.04
CA GLU A 76 9.92 -17.22 18.03
C GLU A 76 10.55 -17.58 16.68
N PHE A 77 11.72 -17.02 16.36
CA PHE A 77 12.43 -17.25 15.10
C PHE A 77 13.52 -18.34 15.22
N ALA A 78 13.60 -19.06 16.35
CA ALA A 78 14.69 -20.01 16.60
C ALA A 78 14.83 -21.06 15.48
N GLN A 79 13.70 -21.54 14.93
CA GLN A 79 13.72 -22.50 13.83
C GLN A 79 14.15 -21.84 12.51
N ASP A 80 13.73 -20.60 12.23
CA ASP A 80 14.17 -19.84 11.05
C ASP A 80 15.70 -19.64 11.08
N PHE A 81 16.27 -19.28 12.23
CA PHE A 81 17.74 -19.18 12.40
C PHE A 81 18.45 -20.48 12.05
N ILE A 82 17.98 -21.60 12.61
CA ILE A 82 18.58 -22.92 12.38
C ILE A 82 18.49 -23.30 10.91
N ASN A 83 17.32 -23.14 10.29
CA ASN A 83 17.10 -23.48 8.88
C ASN A 83 17.98 -22.63 7.97
N PHE A 84 17.99 -21.32 8.20
CA PHE A 84 18.75 -20.36 7.42
C PHE A 84 20.24 -20.66 7.47
N TYR A 85 20.86 -20.68 8.66
CA TYR A 85 22.31 -20.86 8.76
C TYR A 85 22.77 -22.28 8.43
N ARG A 86 21.93 -23.30 8.62
CA ARG A 86 22.24 -24.63 8.09
C ARG A 86 22.36 -24.60 6.55
N ALA A 87 21.45 -23.92 5.86
CA ALA A 87 21.52 -23.75 4.40
C ALA A 87 22.75 -22.94 3.96
N GLN A 88 23.26 -22.05 4.82
CA GLN A 88 24.50 -21.30 4.59
C GLN A 88 25.77 -22.03 5.06
N ASN A 89 25.68 -23.29 5.51
CA ASN A 89 26.79 -24.03 6.13
C ASN A 89 27.45 -23.27 7.30
N TYR A 90 26.64 -22.55 8.07
CA TYR A 90 27.03 -21.69 9.20
C TYR A 90 28.08 -20.63 8.86
N ASN A 91 28.14 -20.20 7.59
CA ASN A 91 28.93 -19.05 7.17
C ASN A 91 28.23 -17.74 7.58
N TYR A 92 29.02 -16.72 7.87
CA TYR A 92 28.52 -15.36 8.08
C TYR A 92 28.00 -14.80 6.75
N VAL A 93 26.83 -14.17 6.77
CA VAL A 93 26.19 -13.60 5.58
C VAL A 93 26.22 -12.07 5.54
N TRP A 94 26.49 -11.41 6.69
CA TRP A 94 26.52 -9.95 6.78
C TRP A 94 27.92 -9.35 6.67
N TYR A 95 28.94 -10.19 6.45
CA TYR A 95 30.34 -9.79 6.40
C TYR A 95 31.01 -10.21 5.08
N ASN A 96 32.04 -9.45 4.70
CA ASN A 96 33.07 -9.86 3.75
C ASN A 96 34.45 -9.67 4.40
N ASN A 97 35.52 -9.85 3.61
CA ASN A 97 36.90 -9.67 4.07
C ASN A 97 37.27 -8.23 4.52
N LYS A 98 36.40 -7.25 4.30
CA LYS A 98 36.56 -5.84 4.70
C LYS A 98 35.62 -5.41 5.83
N GLY A 99 34.81 -6.33 6.37
CA GLY A 99 33.83 -6.03 7.42
C GLY A 99 32.38 -6.17 6.95
N LEU A 100 31.46 -5.41 7.54
CA LEU A 100 30.04 -5.46 7.21
C LEU A 100 29.79 -5.09 5.75
N ILE A 101 28.92 -5.85 5.08
CA ILE A 101 28.53 -5.59 3.70
C ILE A 101 27.47 -4.48 3.61
N GLN A 102 27.36 -3.85 2.43
CA GLN A 102 26.38 -2.79 2.19
C GLN A 102 24.93 -3.19 2.53
N PRO A 103 24.44 -4.40 2.18
CA PRO A 103 23.12 -4.84 2.61
C PRO A 103 22.86 -4.81 4.13
N ALA A 104 23.88 -5.04 4.97
CA ALA A 104 23.74 -4.93 6.42
C ALA A 104 23.43 -3.48 6.83
N LEU A 105 24.15 -2.52 6.26
CA LEU A 105 23.94 -1.09 6.51
C LEU A 105 22.58 -0.60 5.98
N VAL A 106 22.15 -1.14 4.84
CA VAL A 106 20.81 -0.88 4.28
C VAL A 106 19.72 -1.40 5.23
N LEU A 107 19.88 -2.59 5.81
CA LEU A 107 18.94 -3.10 6.80
C LEU A 107 18.86 -2.16 8.02
N VAL A 108 20.01 -1.63 8.49
CA VAL A 108 20.05 -0.67 9.61
C VAL A 108 19.28 0.59 9.34
N SER A 109 19.58 1.25 8.22
CA SER A 109 18.82 2.43 7.80
C SER A 109 17.33 2.15 7.57
N THR A 110 16.99 0.96 7.05
CA THR A 110 15.60 0.54 6.84
C THR A 110 14.86 0.44 8.18
N LEU A 111 15.49 -0.17 9.18
CA LEU A 111 14.91 -0.33 10.50
C LEU A 111 14.79 0.99 11.27
N GLU A 112 15.76 1.88 11.16
CA GLU A 112 15.66 3.24 11.70
C GLU A 112 14.42 3.98 11.19
N ASN A 113 14.07 3.72 9.93
CA ASN A 113 12.97 4.33 9.21
C ASN A 113 11.75 3.42 9.08
N VAL A 114 11.63 2.36 9.90
CA VAL A 114 10.56 1.35 9.79
C VAL A 114 9.16 1.94 9.89
N GLN A 115 9.01 3.13 10.47
CA GLN A 115 7.74 3.84 10.48
C GLN A 115 7.27 4.18 9.07
N GLN A 116 8.15 4.30 8.07
CA GLN A 116 7.79 4.48 6.66
C GLN A 116 7.01 3.28 6.10
N GLU A 117 7.20 2.10 6.68
CA GLU A 117 6.35 0.94 6.43
C GLU A 117 5.00 1.04 7.15
N GLY A 118 4.74 2.08 7.94
CA GLY A 118 3.55 2.16 8.78
C GLY A 118 3.59 1.17 9.95
N ILE A 119 4.78 0.73 10.35
CA ILE A 119 5.01 -0.04 11.57
C ILE A 119 5.30 0.91 12.73
N LEU A 120 4.59 0.74 13.83
CA LEU A 120 4.76 1.51 15.06
C LEU A 120 5.37 0.68 16.21
N THR A 121 5.79 -0.56 15.93
CA THR A 121 6.38 -1.44 16.94
C THR A 121 7.81 -1.02 17.29
N LYS A 122 8.23 -1.38 18.50
CA LYS A 122 9.61 -1.16 18.95
C LYS A 122 10.53 -2.16 18.26
N ILE A 123 11.68 -1.69 17.82
CA ILE A 123 12.79 -2.52 17.33
C ILE A 123 13.39 -3.25 18.54
N PRO A 124 13.44 -4.59 18.57
CA PRO A 124 14.13 -5.34 19.59
C PRO A 124 15.59 -4.87 19.73
N TYR A 125 16.12 -4.89 20.95
CA TYR A 125 17.54 -4.56 21.22
C TYR A 125 18.09 -3.31 20.50
N ARG A 126 17.24 -2.27 20.35
CA ARG A 126 17.52 -1.10 19.50
C ARG A 126 18.90 -0.48 19.77
N GLU A 127 19.30 -0.34 21.03
CA GLU A 127 20.58 0.29 21.37
C GLU A 127 21.78 -0.50 20.82
N GLU A 128 21.78 -1.82 20.98
CA GLU A 128 22.82 -2.70 20.45
C GLU A 128 22.82 -2.70 18.92
N TYR A 129 21.64 -2.66 18.32
CA TYR A 129 21.50 -2.60 16.87
C TYR A 129 21.99 -1.27 16.28
N MET A 130 21.64 -0.13 16.90
CA MET A 130 22.03 1.20 16.43
C MET A 130 23.54 1.43 16.56
N ALA A 131 24.19 0.78 17.54
CA ALA A 131 25.65 0.80 17.65
C ALA A 131 26.36 0.19 16.42
N ILE A 132 25.67 -0.64 15.62
CA ILE A 132 26.20 -1.19 14.36
C ILE A 132 26.31 -0.10 13.28
N ALA A 133 25.38 0.87 13.24
CA ALA A 133 25.34 1.95 12.24
C ALA A 133 26.32 3.10 12.51
N THR A 134 26.71 3.29 13.77
CA THR A 134 27.65 4.34 14.18
C THR A 134 28.91 3.70 14.76
N PRO A 135 29.83 3.20 13.91
CA PRO A 135 31.13 2.78 14.41
C PRO A 135 31.81 4.02 15.00
N ASP A 136 31.99 4.03 16.32
CA ASP A 136 32.76 5.07 17.00
C ASP A 136 34.21 5.01 16.47
N ASP A 137 34.60 5.97 15.62
CA ASP A 137 35.93 6.10 15.01
C ASP A 137 37.07 6.11 16.06
N SER A 138 36.75 6.36 17.33
CA SER A 138 37.71 6.38 18.43
C SER A 138 37.99 5.00 19.05
N LYS A 139 37.16 3.98 18.79
CA LYS A 139 37.35 2.60 19.29
C LYS A 139 37.76 1.59 18.21
N THR A 140 37.68 1.95 16.93
CA THR A 140 37.89 1.02 15.80
C THR A 140 39.27 1.11 15.15
N LYS A 141 40.19 1.96 15.63
CA LYS A 141 41.55 2.07 15.04
C LYS A 141 42.49 0.88 15.31
N ASN A 142 42.08 -0.10 16.11
CA ASN A 142 42.78 -1.39 16.26
C ASN A 142 41.90 -2.58 15.87
N ALA A 143 41.00 -2.37 14.92
CA ALA A 143 40.14 -3.40 14.36
C ALA A 143 40.65 -3.90 13.00
N THR A 144 41.74 -4.66 13.01
CA THR A 144 41.72 -5.97 12.31
C THR A 144 40.85 -6.99 13.06
N ALA A 145 39.91 -6.52 13.89
CA ALA A 145 39.15 -7.15 14.95
C ALA A 145 37.73 -6.54 14.98
N GLY A 146 36.65 -7.25 14.75
CA GLY A 146 36.47 -8.64 14.42
C GLY A 146 35.01 -8.78 14.00
N SER A 147 34.73 -9.63 13.03
CA SER A 147 33.38 -10.13 12.86
C SER A 147 32.89 -10.70 14.20
N ASP A 148 31.77 -10.17 14.67
CA ASP A 148 31.16 -10.59 15.93
C ASP A 148 29.91 -11.41 15.62
N ILE A 149 29.88 -12.62 16.19
CA ILE A 149 28.75 -13.53 16.03
C ILE A 149 27.46 -12.92 16.58
N ASN A 150 27.52 -12.09 17.61
CA ASN A 150 26.32 -11.45 18.14
C ASN A 150 25.77 -10.46 17.12
N THR A 151 26.62 -9.67 16.46
CA THR A 151 26.21 -8.77 15.38
C THR A 151 25.64 -9.52 14.18
N GLU A 152 26.29 -10.61 13.76
CA GLU A 152 25.81 -11.50 12.68
C GLU A 152 24.39 -12.03 12.97
N LEU A 153 24.17 -12.57 14.16
CA LEU A 153 22.88 -13.12 14.57
C LEU A 153 21.85 -12.03 14.90
N LEU A 154 22.27 -10.86 15.40
CA LEU A 154 21.40 -9.72 15.67
C LEU A 154 20.82 -9.13 14.39
N LEU A 155 21.64 -8.94 13.35
CA LEU A 155 21.16 -8.49 12.03
C LEU A 155 20.15 -9.47 11.43
N THR A 156 20.39 -10.78 11.56
CA THR A 156 19.47 -11.82 11.09
C THR A 156 18.16 -11.82 11.89
N GLY A 157 18.21 -11.70 13.21
CA GLY A 157 17.02 -11.63 14.07
C GLY A 157 16.17 -10.40 13.78
N GLU A 158 16.84 -9.26 13.56
CA GLU A 158 16.17 -8.03 13.18
C GLU A 158 15.54 -8.10 11.79
N TYR A 159 16.18 -8.76 10.83
CA TYR A 159 15.56 -9.03 9.53
C TYR A 159 14.29 -9.90 9.69
N PHE A 160 14.32 -10.97 10.49
CA PHE A 160 13.14 -11.81 10.71
C PHE A 160 12.01 -11.04 11.41
N ASN A 161 12.36 -10.24 12.42
CA ASN A 161 11.41 -9.36 13.10
C ASN A 161 10.82 -8.32 12.13
N TYR A 162 11.63 -7.71 11.27
CA TYR A 162 11.18 -6.82 10.20
C TYR A 162 10.20 -7.53 9.26
N ALA A 163 10.61 -8.67 8.70
CA ALA A 163 9.83 -9.42 7.74
C ALA A 163 8.47 -9.85 8.32
N LYS A 164 8.45 -10.32 9.57
CA LYS A 164 7.21 -10.61 10.30
C LYS A 164 6.31 -9.37 10.36
N ASN A 165 6.79 -8.28 10.95
CA ASN A 165 5.95 -7.12 11.21
C ASN A 165 5.48 -6.45 9.91
N VAL A 166 6.37 -6.25 8.93
CA VAL A 166 6.07 -5.55 7.68
C VAL A 166 5.23 -6.40 6.75
N TYR A 167 5.46 -7.72 6.66
CA TYR A 167 4.78 -8.55 5.68
C TYR A 167 3.57 -9.28 6.24
N THR A 168 3.54 -9.64 7.53
CA THR A 168 2.40 -10.33 8.16
C THR A 168 1.54 -9.42 9.03
N GLY A 169 2.03 -8.22 9.35
CA GLY A 169 1.34 -7.26 10.19
C GLY A 169 1.73 -7.35 11.66
N ALA A 170 1.66 -6.23 12.36
CA ALA A 170 2.02 -6.09 13.76
C ALA A 170 0.82 -6.28 14.72
N ALA A 171 -0.42 -6.24 14.21
CA ALA A 171 -1.61 -6.33 15.04
C ALA A 171 -1.99 -7.78 15.42
N GLY A 172 -1.51 -8.78 14.67
CA GLY A 172 -1.79 -10.20 14.91
C GLY A 172 -3.30 -10.51 14.95
N ASP A 173 -3.69 -11.41 15.86
CA ASP A 173 -5.08 -11.88 16.01
C ASP A 173 -6.01 -10.90 16.75
N LYS A 174 -5.57 -9.66 16.97
CA LYS A 174 -6.36 -8.67 17.72
C LYS A 174 -7.57 -8.13 16.94
N VAL A 175 -7.68 -8.41 15.64
CA VAL A 175 -8.85 -8.02 14.84
C VAL A 175 -9.86 -9.15 14.84
N LYS A 176 -10.96 -8.93 15.55
CA LYS A 176 -12.15 -9.80 15.54
C LYS A 176 -12.91 -9.64 14.23
N ASP A 177 -13.60 -10.70 13.82
CA ASP A 177 -14.50 -10.73 12.65
C ASP A 177 -13.83 -10.55 11.28
N TRP A 178 -12.51 -10.76 11.21
CA TRP A 178 -11.73 -10.88 9.97
C TRP A 178 -11.14 -12.28 9.87
N TYR A 179 -11.73 -13.10 9.01
CA TYR A 179 -11.43 -14.50 8.76
C TYR A 179 -10.55 -14.71 7.52
N LEU A 180 -9.83 -13.66 7.10
CA LEU A 180 -8.87 -13.75 5.99
C LEU A 180 -7.76 -14.77 6.32
N PRO A 181 -7.50 -15.75 5.44
CA PRO A 181 -6.41 -16.70 5.62
C PRO A 181 -5.08 -15.96 5.82
N ARG A 182 -4.41 -16.24 6.95
CA ARG A 182 -3.08 -15.67 7.22
C ARG A 182 -2.05 -16.44 6.40
N LYS A 183 -1.31 -15.74 5.54
CA LYS A 183 -0.15 -16.34 4.86
C LYS A 183 0.89 -16.76 5.90
N LYS A 184 1.43 -17.96 5.76
CA LYS A 184 2.60 -18.42 6.53
C LYS A 184 3.84 -18.11 5.69
N LEU A 185 4.62 -17.14 6.15
CA LEU A 185 5.91 -16.84 5.54
C LEU A 185 7.02 -17.63 6.24
N SER A 186 7.94 -18.17 5.45
CA SER A 186 9.22 -18.70 5.93
C SER A 186 10.23 -17.55 5.87
N TYR A 187 10.60 -17.01 7.03
CA TYR A 187 11.47 -15.83 7.07
C TYR A 187 12.89 -16.19 6.67
N ASP A 188 13.31 -17.43 6.95
CA ASP A 188 14.57 -17.99 6.47
C ASP A 188 14.64 -18.06 4.94
N ALA A 189 13.58 -18.52 4.27
CA ALA A 189 13.54 -18.55 2.80
C ALA A 189 13.54 -17.14 2.21
N LEU A 190 12.80 -16.20 2.81
CA LEU A 190 12.81 -14.79 2.38
C LEU A 190 14.20 -14.17 2.49
N LEU A 191 14.92 -14.43 3.60
CA LEU A 191 16.29 -13.94 3.76
C LEU A 191 17.23 -14.60 2.75
N HIS A 192 17.12 -15.92 2.58
CA HIS A 192 17.92 -16.69 1.63
C HIS A 192 17.76 -16.15 0.21
N ASP A 193 16.52 -15.92 -0.20
CA ASP A 193 16.23 -15.32 -1.50
C ASP A 193 16.83 -13.92 -1.58
N ASN A 194 16.63 -13.07 -0.56
CA ASN A 194 17.11 -11.68 -0.55
C ASN A 194 18.62 -11.60 -0.71
N ILE A 195 19.34 -12.54 -0.09
CA ILE A 195 20.79 -12.66 -0.21
C ILE A 195 21.21 -13.00 -1.64
N LYS A 196 20.43 -13.82 -2.35
CA LYS A 196 20.72 -14.19 -3.74
C LYS A 196 20.29 -13.14 -4.77
N ALA A 197 19.51 -12.15 -4.38
CA ALA A 197 18.93 -11.18 -5.31
C ALA A 197 19.75 -9.91 -5.38
N ASP A 198 19.86 -9.35 -6.60
CA ASP A 198 20.53 -8.08 -6.85
C ASP A 198 19.90 -6.89 -6.13
N SER A 199 18.71 -6.99 -5.52
CA SER A 199 18.13 -5.92 -4.70
C SER A 199 17.12 -6.44 -3.67
N PHE A 200 16.99 -5.70 -2.56
CA PHE A 200 16.00 -5.94 -1.52
C PHE A 200 14.56 -5.57 -1.96
N ALA A 201 14.41 -4.64 -2.92
CA ALA A 201 13.13 -4.04 -3.28
C ALA A 201 12.33 -4.81 -4.33
N ALA A 202 12.98 -5.59 -5.20
CA ALA A 202 12.30 -6.31 -6.30
C ALA A 202 11.40 -7.48 -5.87
N LYS A 203 11.20 -7.67 -4.55
CA LYS A 203 10.37 -8.73 -3.97
C LYS A 203 9.20 -8.25 -3.14
N GLU A 204 9.17 -7.00 -2.71
CA GLU A 204 8.10 -6.51 -1.85
C GLU A 204 6.72 -6.68 -2.53
N SER A 205 6.64 -6.42 -3.84
CA SER A 205 5.43 -6.65 -4.66
C SER A 205 4.98 -8.11 -4.76
N ARG A 206 5.86 -9.08 -4.50
CA ARG A 206 5.54 -10.52 -4.44
C ARG A 206 5.08 -10.94 -3.04
N ILE A 207 5.31 -10.11 -2.03
CA ILE A 207 5.06 -10.45 -0.62
C ILE A 207 3.82 -9.71 -0.11
N VAL A 208 3.58 -8.47 -0.53
CA VAL A 208 2.41 -7.66 -0.14
C VAL A 208 1.60 -7.22 -1.36
N ALA A 209 0.30 -6.99 -1.14
CA ALA A 209 -0.61 -6.57 -2.21
C ALA A 209 -0.17 -5.22 -2.84
N PRO A 210 -0.39 -4.99 -4.15
CA PRO A 210 -0.01 -3.74 -4.81
C PRO A 210 -0.59 -2.48 -4.15
N GLN A 211 -1.77 -2.59 -3.54
CA GLN A 211 -2.41 -1.51 -2.79
C GLN A 211 -1.58 -1.04 -1.58
N TYR A 212 -0.84 -1.94 -0.94
CA TYR A 212 0.09 -1.58 0.14
C TYR A 212 1.16 -0.61 -0.34
N LEU A 213 1.73 -0.83 -1.53
CA LEU A 213 2.74 0.06 -2.11
C LEU A 213 2.16 1.46 -2.42
N GLY A 214 0.90 1.52 -2.87
CA GLY A 214 0.18 2.78 -3.05
C GLY A 214 -0.02 3.52 -1.72
N LEU A 215 -0.37 2.79 -0.66
CA LEU A 215 -0.52 3.36 0.68
C LEU A 215 0.80 3.83 1.29
N LYS A 216 1.91 3.13 1.04
CA LYS A 216 3.27 3.55 1.44
C LYS A 216 3.63 4.91 0.83
N LYS A 217 3.34 5.10 -0.47
CA LYS A 217 3.51 6.40 -1.15
C LYS A 217 2.60 7.48 -0.56
N ALA A 218 1.34 7.14 -0.27
CA ALA A 218 0.42 8.07 0.37
C ALA A 218 0.89 8.46 1.78
N LEU A 219 1.36 7.51 2.59
CA LEU A 219 1.88 7.76 3.93
C LEU A 219 3.06 8.74 3.90
N ALA A 220 4.00 8.55 2.98
CA ALA A 220 5.12 9.46 2.78
C ALA A 220 4.64 10.89 2.48
N LEU A 221 3.71 11.04 1.52
CA LEU A 221 3.11 12.34 1.18
C LEU A 221 2.46 13.01 2.40
N TYR A 222 1.59 12.30 3.12
CA TYR A 222 0.87 12.91 4.24
C TYR A 222 1.80 13.29 5.41
N ARG A 223 2.87 12.52 5.64
CA ARG A 223 3.89 12.90 6.62
C ARG A 223 4.72 14.11 6.21
N GLU A 224 5.01 14.29 4.92
CA GLU A 224 5.63 15.52 4.43
C GLU A 224 4.75 16.74 4.70
N ILE A 225 3.43 16.60 4.51
CA ILE A 225 2.47 17.67 4.81
C ILE A 225 2.44 17.92 6.33
N GLU A 226 2.37 16.88 7.15
CA GLU A 226 2.38 16.99 8.62
C GLU A 226 3.63 17.69 9.14
N LYS A 227 4.81 17.33 8.63
CA LYS A 227 6.11 17.93 9.00
C LYS A 227 6.19 19.42 8.69
N LYS A 228 5.49 19.90 7.66
CA LYS A 228 5.42 21.34 7.32
C LYS A 228 4.57 22.13 8.31
N GLY A 229 3.79 21.47 9.18
CA GLY A 229 3.11 22.07 10.32
C GLY A 229 1.82 22.85 10.00
N HIS A 230 1.51 23.12 8.73
CA HIS A 230 0.32 23.88 8.34
C HIS A 230 -0.36 23.29 7.09
N GLU A 231 -1.62 22.88 7.25
CA GLU A 231 -2.49 22.51 6.14
C GLU A 231 -3.43 23.66 5.76
N THR A 232 -3.68 23.85 4.47
CA THR A 232 -4.65 24.85 4.03
C THR A 232 -6.06 24.37 4.29
N LEU A 233 -6.77 25.06 5.19
CA LEU A 233 -8.20 24.85 5.45
C LEU A 233 -9.04 25.68 4.50
N ILE A 234 -10.08 25.07 3.94
CA ILE A 234 -11.01 25.72 3.03
C ILE A 234 -12.25 26.15 3.81
N PRO A 235 -12.63 27.44 3.82
CA PRO A 235 -13.87 27.88 4.45
C PRO A 235 -15.10 27.19 3.84
N THR A 236 -16.12 26.91 4.66
CA THR A 236 -17.39 26.38 4.17
C THR A 236 -18.11 27.40 3.30
N LEU A 237 -18.74 26.93 2.22
CA LEU A 237 -19.62 27.72 1.38
C LEU A 237 -20.89 28.10 2.14
N LYS A 238 -21.22 29.40 2.14
CA LYS A 238 -22.48 29.93 2.68
C LYS A 238 -23.51 30.15 1.56
N LYS A 239 -23.24 31.13 0.68
CA LYS A 239 -24.05 31.44 -0.51
C LYS A 239 -23.12 31.87 -1.67
N PRO A 240 -23.27 31.32 -2.88
CA PRO A 240 -24.02 30.10 -3.20
C PRO A 240 -23.49 28.89 -2.40
N SER A 241 -24.31 27.87 -2.19
CA SER A 241 -23.92 26.65 -1.46
C SER A 241 -23.05 25.68 -2.28
N SER A 242 -22.78 26.03 -3.53
CA SER A 242 -21.94 25.30 -4.46
C SER A 242 -21.34 26.24 -5.51
N LEU A 243 -20.18 25.86 -6.06
CA LEU A 243 -19.57 26.52 -7.21
C LEU A 243 -19.47 25.54 -8.38
N LYS A 244 -19.67 26.04 -9.60
CA LYS A 244 -19.63 25.29 -10.85
C LYS A 244 -18.48 25.78 -11.74
N THR A 245 -18.27 25.10 -12.85
CA THR A 245 -17.34 25.53 -13.90
C THR A 245 -17.59 26.99 -14.29
N ASN A 246 -16.51 27.75 -14.42
CA ASN A 246 -16.45 29.18 -14.72
C ASN A 246 -16.90 30.13 -13.59
N ASP A 247 -17.43 29.63 -12.47
CA ASP A 247 -17.72 30.49 -11.31
C ASP A 247 -16.43 31.08 -10.72
N THR A 248 -16.57 32.20 -10.02
CA THR A 248 -15.51 32.80 -9.21
C THR A 248 -15.89 32.79 -7.73
N GLY A 249 -14.89 32.71 -6.85
CA GLY A 249 -15.15 32.75 -5.42
C GLY A 249 -13.88 32.94 -4.60
N SER A 250 -14.02 33.63 -3.46
CA SER A 250 -12.92 33.88 -2.52
C SER A 250 -12.33 32.59 -1.92
N ILE A 251 -13.06 31.48 -1.94
CA ILE A 251 -12.57 30.18 -1.46
C ILE A 251 -11.70 29.44 -2.48
N VAL A 252 -11.73 29.82 -3.76
CA VAL A 252 -11.08 29.08 -4.84
C VAL A 252 -9.55 29.04 -4.69
N PRO A 253 -8.85 30.11 -4.26
CA PRO A 253 -7.42 30.04 -3.99
C PRO A 253 -7.07 29.02 -2.88
N ALA A 254 -7.86 28.97 -1.80
CA ALA A 254 -7.68 27.98 -0.72
C ALA A 254 -7.90 26.55 -1.23
N LEU A 255 -8.93 26.33 -2.07
CA LEU A 255 -9.19 25.05 -2.72
C LEU A 255 -8.01 24.60 -3.60
N ARG A 256 -7.50 25.49 -4.44
CA ARG A 256 -6.36 25.23 -5.33
C ARG A 256 -5.11 24.88 -4.53
N LYS A 257 -4.80 25.67 -3.51
CA LYS A 257 -3.65 25.44 -2.62
C LYS A 257 -3.76 24.09 -1.90
N ARG A 258 -4.93 23.73 -1.38
CA ARG A 258 -5.14 22.42 -0.74
C ARG A 258 -4.99 21.26 -1.72
N LEU A 259 -5.52 21.37 -2.93
CA LEU A 259 -5.32 20.34 -3.97
C LEU A 259 -3.85 20.22 -4.38
N TYR A 260 -3.13 21.34 -4.50
CA TYR A 260 -1.68 21.35 -4.76
C TYR A 260 -0.87 20.70 -3.63
N GLU A 261 -1.19 20.99 -2.36
CA GLU A 261 -0.58 20.34 -1.18
C GLU A 261 -0.74 18.81 -1.25
N LEU A 262 -1.92 18.35 -1.69
CA LEU A 262 -2.25 16.94 -1.91
C LEU A 262 -1.70 16.38 -3.24
N LYS A 263 -0.84 17.13 -3.96
CA LYS A 263 -0.19 16.75 -5.22
C LYS A 263 -1.13 16.50 -6.41
N TYR A 264 -2.33 17.07 -6.38
CA TYR A 264 -3.15 17.17 -7.59
C TYR A 264 -2.59 18.25 -8.53
N THR A 265 -2.79 18.08 -9.83
CA THR A 265 -2.26 18.99 -10.85
C THR A 265 -2.97 20.34 -10.80
N VAL A 266 -2.33 21.33 -10.19
CA VAL A 266 -2.83 22.70 -10.10
C VAL A 266 -1.70 23.64 -10.51
N THR A 267 -1.90 24.36 -11.62
CA THR A 267 -0.90 25.24 -12.26
C THR A 267 -0.85 26.63 -11.63
N ASP A 268 -2.02 27.17 -11.27
CA ASP A 268 -2.16 28.44 -10.56
C ASP A 268 -2.93 28.22 -9.25
N THR A 269 -2.31 28.63 -8.13
CA THR A 269 -2.90 28.54 -6.78
C THR A 269 -3.59 29.82 -6.33
N THR A 270 -3.51 30.90 -7.11
CA THR A 270 -3.99 32.24 -6.75
C THR A 270 -5.27 32.65 -7.47
N SER A 271 -5.57 32.05 -8.63
CA SER A 271 -6.82 32.30 -9.37
C SER A 271 -8.06 32.07 -8.51
N THR A 272 -9.01 32.98 -8.64
CA THR A 272 -10.32 32.93 -7.98
C THR A 272 -11.38 32.21 -8.82
N ARG A 273 -11.03 31.73 -10.03
CA ARG A 273 -11.96 31.14 -11.00
C ARG A 273 -11.89 29.62 -11.01
N ILE A 274 -13.01 28.94 -11.21
CA ILE A 274 -13.05 27.50 -11.49
C ILE A 274 -12.86 27.27 -13.00
N ASP A 275 -11.62 27.08 -13.42
CA ASP A 275 -11.27 26.76 -14.81
C ASP A 275 -11.20 25.24 -15.05
N ASN A 276 -10.98 24.86 -16.32
CA ASN A 276 -10.96 23.45 -16.74
C ASN A 276 -9.81 22.66 -16.09
N ASP A 277 -8.67 23.31 -15.83
CA ASP A 277 -7.53 22.71 -15.15
C ASP A 277 -7.90 22.33 -13.71
N LEU A 278 -8.53 23.25 -12.98
CA LEU A 278 -9.03 22.97 -11.62
C LEU A 278 -10.13 21.91 -11.63
N ILE A 279 -11.04 21.93 -12.61
CA ILE A 279 -12.08 20.89 -12.76
C ILE A 279 -11.47 19.50 -12.94
N THR A 280 -10.38 19.38 -13.71
CA THR A 280 -9.69 18.11 -13.91
C THR A 280 -9.18 17.56 -12.58
N SER A 281 -8.56 18.41 -11.76
CA SER A 281 -8.11 18.04 -10.41
C SER A 281 -9.24 17.77 -9.43
N ILE A 282 -10.35 18.52 -9.49
CA ILE A 282 -11.55 18.27 -8.69
C ILE A 282 -12.15 16.90 -9.00
N ASN A 283 -12.28 16.57 -10.29
CA ASN A 283 -12.85 15.30 -10.73
C ASN A 283 -11.96 14.12 -10.31
N LEU A 284 -10.64 14.27 -10.45
CA LEU A 284 -9.68 13.27 -9.98
C LEU A 284 -9.76 13.11 -8.46
N PHE A 285 -9.79 14.21 -7.70
CA PHE A 285 -9.94 14.16 -6.24
C PHE A 285 -11.21 13.42 -5.83
N LYS A 286 -12.34 13.76 -6.44
CA LYS A 286 -13.62 13.14 -6.14
C LYS A 286 -13.62 11.65 -6.43
N LYS A 287 -13.12 11.26 -7.61
CA LYS A 287 -12.98 9.84 -7.99
C LYS A 287 -12.11 9.08 -6.97
N THR A 288 -10.95 9.62 -6.62
CA THR A 288 -10.02 8.98 -5.67
C THR A 288 -10.60 8.87 -4.24
N ASN A 289 -11.56 9.71 -3.87
CA ASN A 289 -12.17 9.73 -2.54
C ASN A 289 -13.60 9.15 -2.51
N GLY A 290 -14.03 8.43 -3.56
CA GLY A 290 -15.37 7.83 -3.61
C GLY A 290 -16.52 8.84 -3.64
N LEU A 291 -16.25 10.08 -4.04
CA LEU A 291 -17.27 11.10 -4.25
C LEU A 291 -17.77 11.07 -5.69
N LYS A 292 -19.02 11.48 -5.90
CA LYS A 292 -19.59 11.66 -7.25
C LYS A 292 -18.70 12.58 -8.09
N ALA A 293 -18.13 12.06 -9.17
CA ALA A 293 -17.25 12.78 -10.08
C ALA A 293 -18.03 13.74 -10.98
N ASP A 294 -18.46 14.86 -10.40
CA ASP A 294 -19.07 15.99 -11.11
C ASP A 294 -18.24 17.28 -10.94
N SER A 295 -18.46 18.27 -11.80
CA SER A 295 -17.75 19.55 -11.80
C SER A 295 -18.22 20.54 -10.72
N ILE A 296 -18.90 20.07 -9.68
CA ILE A 296 -19.55 20.93 -8.66
C ILE A 296 -18.78 20.92 -7.34
N VAL A 297 -18.20 22.04 -6.94
CA VAL A 297 -17.62 22.18 -5.59
C VAL A 297 -18.76 22.43 -4.60
N ASN A 298 -18.86 21.61 -3.56
CA ASN A 298 -19.89 21.74 -2.52
C ASN A 298 -19.29 21.51 -1.13
N ASN A 299 -20.09 21.75 -0.08
CA ASN A 299 -19.65 21.58 1.31
C ASN A 299 -19.29 20.12 1.67
N SER A 300 -19.79 19.11 0.95
CA SER A 300 -19.39 17.70 1.16
C SER A 300 -17.94 17.47 0.71
N MET A 301 -17.58 17.97 -0.49
CA MET A 301 -16.22 17.94 -0.99
C MET A 301 -15.26 18.73 -0.08
N ILE A 302 -15.66 19.93 0.36
CA ILE A 302 -14.85 20.76 1.28
C ILE A 302 -14.60 20.02 2.59
N LYS A 303 -15.60 19.34 3.17
CA LYS A 303 -15.41 18.51 4.37
C LYS A 303 -14.37 17.42 4.15
N GLN A 304 -14.36 16.74 2.98
CA GLN A 304 -13.37 15.71 2.67
C GLN A 304 -11.93 16.25 2.51
N LEU A 305 -11.78 17.45 1.93
CA LEU A 305 -10.50 18.15 1.81
C LEU A 305 -9.95 18.65 3.15
N ASN A 306 -10.86 19.04 4.04
CA ASN A 306 -10.53 19.55 5.38
C ASN A 306 -10.39 18.44 6.44
N ILE A 307 -10.43 17.15 6.07
CA ILE A 307 -10.07 16.09 7.02
C ILE A 307 -8.61 16.32 7.44
N PRO A 308 -8.31 16.42 8.76
CA PRO A 308 -6.97 16.71 9.22
C PRO A 308 -5.95 15.69 8.73
N VAL A 309 -4.75 16.15 8.37
CA VAL A 309 -3.66 15.29 7.89
C VAL A 309 -3.37 14.12 8.84
N HIS A 310 -3.29 14.35 10.15
CA HIS A 310 -3.05 13.27 11.13
C HIS A 310 -4.15 12.19 11.09
N LYS A 311 -5.41 12.56 10.83
CA LYS A 311 -6.51 11.59 10.65
C LYS A 311 -6.38 10.79 9.36
N ARG A 312 -5.87 11.40 8.28
CA ARG A 312 -5.54 10.66 7.06
C ARG A 312 -4.38 9.69 7.27
N ILE A 313 -3.35 10.09 8.04
CA ILE A 313 -2.25 9.20 8.42
C ILE A 313 -2.78 8.01 9.21
N GLU A 314 -3.61 8.20 10.24
CA GLU A 314 -4.26 7.12 10.99
C GLU A 314 -5.02 6.15 10.05
N GLN A 315 -5.83 6.69 9.12
CA GLN A 315 -6.57 5.89 8.14
C GLN A 315 -5.64 5.10 7.22
N ILE A 316 -4.55 5.71 6.74
CA ILE A 316 -3.58 5.05 5.87
C ILE A 316 -2.91 3.91 6.63
N LEU A 317 -2.43 4.13 7.86
CA LEU A 317 -1.78 3.11 8.68
C LEU A 317 -2.67 1.90 8.94
N VAL A 318 -3.96 2.13 9.27
CA VAL A 318 -4.92 1.04 9.45
C VAL A 318 -5.10 0.26 8.16
N ASN A 319 -5.24 0.93 7.01
CA ASN A 319 -5.39 0.22 5.74
C ASN A 319 -4.10 -0.48 5.30
N MET A 320 -2.92 0.05 5.62
CA MET A 320 -1.64 -0.64 5.38
C MET A 320 -1.62 -1.97 6.13
N GLU A 321 -1.98 -1.98 7.43
CA GLU A 321 -2.07 -3.21 8.22
C GLU A 321 -3.06 -4.21 7.59
N ARG A 322 -4.23 -3.73 7.15
CA ARG A 322 -5.23 -4.56 6.47
C ARG A 322 -4.69 -5.22 5.20
N PHE A 323 -3.96 -4.48 4.37
CA PHE A 323 -3.43 -4.99 3.11
C PHE A 323 -2.23 -5.94 3.28
N ARG A 324 -1.56 -5.96 4.44
CA ARG A 324 -0.54 -6.98 4.74
C ARG A 324 -1.12 -8.39 4.81
N TRP A 325 -2.38 -8.47 5.23
CA TRP A 325 -3.09 -9.71 5.48
C TRP A 325 -3.71 -10.32 4.23
N ILE A 326 -3.80 -9.55 3.15
CA ILE A 326 -4.30 -10.03 1.87
C ILE A 326 -3.14 -10.69 1.11
N PRO A 327 -3.21 -12.00 0.82
CA PRO A 327 -2.15 -12.67 0.06
C PRO A 327 -2.03 -12.05 -1.34
N PRO A 328 -0.81 -11.73 -1.82
CA PRO A 328 -0.61 -11.19 -3.16
C PRO A 328 -0.88 -12.24 -4.25
N ASP A 329 -0.64 -13.51 -3.93
CA ASP A 329 -0.79 -14.74 -4.72
C ASP A 329 -2.17 -15.40 -4.58
N GLY A 330 -2.98 -14.98 -3.59
CA GLY A 330 -4.33 -15.48 -3.35
C GLY A 330 -5.38 -14.98 -4.35
N ARG A 331 -4.96 -14.26 -5.39
CA ARG A 331 -5.82 -13.82 -6.48
C ARG A 331 -5.45 -14.65 -7.70
N SER A 332 -6.29 -15.63 -8.04
CA SER A 332 -6.30 -16.20 -9.39
C SER A 332 -6.43 -15.07 -10.42
N ASP A 333 -6.11 -15.35 -11.68
CA ASP A 333 -6.32 -14.37 -12.76
C ASP A 333 -7.77 -13.87 -12.78
N GLU A 334 -8.71 -14.65 -12.24
CA GLU A 334 -10.11 -14.29 -12.02
C GLU A 334 -10.49 -14.30 -10.54
N PHE A 335 -11.06 -13.21 -10.02
CA PHE A 335 -11.57 -13.16 -8.64
C PHE A 335 -12.63 -12.09 -8.44
N ILE A 336 -13.43 -12.25 -7.37
CA ILE A 336 -14.42 -11.25 -6.93
C ILE A 336 -13.87 -10.52 -5.70
N LEU A 337 -13.87 -9.20 -5.76
CA LEU A 337 -13.54 -8.33 -4.63
C LEU A 337 -14.80 -7.57 -4.20
N VAL A 338 -15.23 -7.75 -2.95
CA VAL A 338 -16.31 -6.96 -2.35
C VAL A 338 -15.70 -5.89 -1.44
N ASN A 339 -15.81 -4.63 -1.83
CA ASN A 339 -15.40 -3.52 -0.99
C ASN A 339 -16.59 -3.06 -0.13
N ILE A 340 -16.73 -3.67 1.06
CA ILE A 340 -17.86 -3.45 1.96
C ILE A 340 -18.07 -1.95 2.29
N PRO A 341 -17.03 -1.16 2.64
CA PRO A 341 -17.17 0.28 2.85
C PRO A 341 -17.61 1.08 1.61
N GLU A 342 -17.32 0.59 0.41
CA GLU A 342 -17.69 1.23 -0.86
C GLU A 342 -19.08 0.79 -1.36
N TYR A 343 -19.66 -0.27 -0.79
CA TYR A 343 -20.88 -0.92 -1.28
C TYR A 343 -20.75 -1.36 -2.74
N SER A 344 -19.56 -1.80 -3.14
CA SER A 344 -19.27 -2.28 -4.49
C SER A 344 -18.72 -3.70 -4.50
N LEU A 345 -18.97 -4.38 -5.60
CA LEU A 345 -18.35 -5.64 -5.99
C LEU A 345 -17.66 -5.42 -7.33
N HIS A 346 -16.40 -5.86 -7.41
CA HIS A 346 -15.61 -5.84 -8.63
C HIS A 346 -15.22 -7.27 -9.00
N TYR A 347 -15.56 -7.68 -10.21
CA TYR A 347 -15.08 -8.91 -10.83
C TYR A 347 -13.82 -8.58 -11.63
N PHE A 348 -12.71 -9.21 -11.26
CA PHE A 348 -11.43 -9.09 -11.94
C PHE A 348 -11.21 -10.30 -12.84
N GLU A 349 -10.65 -10.05 -14.02
CA GLU A 349 -10.19 -11.04 -14.99
C GLU A 349 -8.86 -10.53 -15.59
N ASN A 350 -7.81 -11.35 -15.56
CA ASN A 350 -6.45 -11.03 -16.01
C ASN A 350 -5.94 -9.70 -15.42
N GLY A 351 -6.20 -9.47 -14.13
CA GLY A 351 -5.79 -8.27 -13.40
C GLY A 351 -6.55 -6.99 -13.75
N LYS A 352 -7.63 -7.07 -14.54
CA LYS A 352 -8.48 -5.92 -14.91
C LYS A 352 -9.90 -6.11 -14.40
N ILE A 353 -10.60 -5.02 -14.09
CA ILE A 353 -12.02 -5.08 -13.75
C ILE A 353 -12.80 -5.40 -15.04
N ALA A 354 -13.38 -6.59 -15.10
CA ALA A 354 -14.23 -7.03 -16.20
C ALA A 354 -15.70 -6.64 -15.96
N TRP A 355 -16.12 -6.56 -14.70
CA TRP A 355 -17.48 -6.14 -14.33
C TRP A 355 -17.51 -5.55 -12.92
N GLU A 356 -18.45 -4.64 -12.67
CA GLU A 356 -18.68 -4.07 -11.35
C GLU A 356 -20.17 -3.82 -11.09
N CYS A 357 -20.59 -3.91 -9.82
CA CYS A 357 -21.93 -3.57 -9.39
C CYS A 357 -21.97 -3.04 -7.96
N ASN A 358 -23.08 -2.40 -7.61
CA ASN A 358 -23.36 -2.04 -6.23
C ASN A 358 -23.88 -3.26 -5.46
N VAL A 359 -23.50 -3.37 -4.19
CA VAL A 359 -23.97 -4.41 -3.27
C VAL A 359 -24.64 -3.80 -2.04
N VAL A 360 -25.53 -4.58 -1.41
CA VAL A 360 -26.09 -4.26 -0.11
C VAL A 360 -25.37 -5.11 0.93
N THR A 361 -24.83 -4.47 1.96
CA THR A 361 -24.08 -5.15 3.04
C THR A 361 -24.89 -5.15 4.33
N GLY A 362 -24.51 -6.02 5.26
CA GLY A 362 -25.20 -6.18 6.53
C GLY A 362 -25.16 -4.93 7.41
N SER A 363 -26.25 -4.68 8.14
CA SER A 363 -26.35 -3.57 9.10
C SER A 363 -25.30 -3.69 10.23
N PRO A 364 -25.06 -2.64 11.04
CA PRO A 364 -24.12 -2.72 12.16
C PRO A 364 -24.37 -3.85 13.17
N MET A 365 -25.61 -4.35 13.30
CA MET A 365 -25.94 -5.50 14.17
C MET A 365 -25.80 -6.86 13.45
N THR A 366 -25.78 -6.87 12.13
CA THR A 366 -25.73 -8.07 11.29
C THR A 366 -24.64 -7.92 10.22
N LYS A 367 -23.45 -7.46 10.63
CA LYS A 367 -22.39 -7.05 9.71
C LYS A 367 -21.99 -8.20 8.81
N THR A 368 -21.76 -7.90 7.53
CA THR A 368 -21.09 -8.84 6.63
C THR A 368 -19.70 -9.13 7.19
N VAL A 369 -19.43 -10.41 7.45
CA VAL A 369 -18.11 -10.89 7.91
C VAL A 369 -17.08 -10.72 6.79
N ILE A 370 -15.82 -10.48 7.18
CA ILE A 370 -14.70 -10.30 6.24
C ILE A 370 -13.80 -11.51 6.29
#